data_AF-A0AAW2XG03-F1
#
_entry.id   AF-A0AAW2XG03-F1
#
_cell.length_a   1.000
_cell.length_b   1.000
_cell.length_c   1.000
_cell.angle_alpha   90.00
_cell.angle_beta   90.00
_cell.angle_gamma   90.00
#
_symmetry.space_group_name_H-M   'P 1'
#
loop_
_entity.id
_entity.type
_entity.pdbx_description
1 polymer ?
#
loop_
_entity_poly.entity_id
_entity_poly.type
_entity_poly.pdbx_seq_one_letter_code
_entity_poly.pdbx_strand_id
1 'polypeptide(L)'
;MKSYQEQPRSSSSCAACKFLKRRCTSNCQFAPYFRSHEPKKFAKVHKVFGASNVSKILNEVAEDQREDTVNSLVYEAEVRLMDPVYGCIGAIASLQHRMVELQHDLILARARLASYVGHRSSFLDDHGGLLMAPFLDVPESNSLPFDQFGRFRFP
;
A
#
# COMPACT_ATOMS: atom_id res chain seq x y z
N MET A 1 4.63 2.80 26.79
CA MET A 1 3.64 3.81 27.24
C MET A 1 3.42 4.81 26.10
N LYS A 2 2.40 4.60 25.25
CA LYS A 2 1.96 5.64 24.30
C LYS A 2 0.71 6.28 24.88
N SER A 3 0.85 7.50 25.35
CA SER A 3 -0.23 8.40 25.73
C SER A 3 -1.00 8.78 24.47
N TYR A 4 -2.06 8.05 24.14
CA TYR A 4 -3.04 8.54 23.17
C TYR A 4 -3.66 9.79 23.77
N GLN A 5 -3.46 10.92 23.12
CA GLN A 5 -4.06 12.20 23.49
C GLN A 5 -5.59 12.05 23.46
N GLU A 6 -6.19 11.86 24.63
CA GLU A 6 -7.55 12.31 24.90
C GLU A 6 -7.55 13.84 24.83
N GLN A 7 -7.68 14.36 23.61
CA GLN A 7 -8.04 15.75 23.38
C GLN A 7 -9.43 15.99 23.99
N PRO A 8 -9.64 17.08 24.75
CA PRO A 8 -10.89 17.32 25.45
C PRO A 8 -12.05 17.32 24.45
N ARG A 9 -13.14 16.62 24.80
CA ARG A 9 -14.39 16.64 24.05
C ARG A 9 -14.94 18.07 24.05
N SER A 10 -14.47 18.90 23.13
CA SER A 10 -15.15 20.14 22.80
C SER A 10 -16.55 19.75 22.31
N SER A 11 -17.56 20.50 22.75
CA SER A 11 -18.99 20.36 22.50
C SER A 11 -19.42 20.39 21.02
N SER A 12 -18.50 20.12 20.09
CA SER A 12 -18.72 20.11 18.65
C SER A 12 -19.09 18.72 18.15
N SER A 13 -20.05 18.66 17.22
CA SER A 13 -20.43 17.42 16.54
C SER A 13 -19.27 16.89 15.68
N CYS A 14 -19.10 15.55 15.63
CA CYS A 14 -18.10 14.92 14.76
C CYS A 14 -18.38 15.23 13.28
N ALA A 15 -17.37 15.10 12.42
CA ALA A 15 -17.50 15.44 11.00
C ALA A 15 -18.62 14.64 10.31
N ALA A 16 -18.79 13.36 10.66
CA ALA A 16 -19.86 12.52 10.13
C ALA A 16 -21.25 13.03 10.49
N CYS A 17 -21.51 13.27 11.77
CA CYS A 17 -22.81 13.74 12.24
C CYS A 17 -23.13 15.15 11.72
N LYS A 18 -22.11 16.03 11.63
CA LYS A 18 -22.23 17.35 11.01
C LYS A 18 -22.62 17.26 9.54
N PHE A 19 -21.96 16.38 8.77
CA PHE A 19 -22.25 16.15 7.35
C PHE A 19 -23.66 15.58 7.13
N LEU A 20 -24.06 14.60 7.96
CA LEU A 20 -25.36 13.95 7.92
C LEU A 20 -26.51 14.78 8.52
N LYS A 21 -26.22 15.99 9.03
CA LYS A 21 -27.19 16.89 9.68
C LYS A 21 -27.98 16.20 10.81
N ARG A 22 -27.32 15.36 11.61
CA ARG A 22 -27.92 14.66 12.76
C ARG A 22 -27.20 14.97 14.07
N ARG A 23 -27.86 14.71 15.20
CA ARG A 23 -27.28 14.89 16.53
C ARG A 23 -26.14 13.90 16.77
N CYS A 24 -25.01 14.38 17.29
CA CYS A 24 -23.89 13.54 17.72
C CYS A 24 -24.09 13.16 19.19
N THR A 25 -24.22 11.87 19.49
CA THR A 25 -24.34 11.33 20.85
C THR A 25 -22.97 10.97 21.45
N SER A 26 -22.91 10.72 22.76
CA SER A 26 -21.67 10.28 23.45
C SER A 26 -21.12 8.96 22.91
N ASN A 27 -22.01 8.09 22.41
CA ASN A 27 -21.67 6.74 21.90
C ASN A 27 -21.68 6.72 20.37
N CYS A 28 -21.35 7.84 19.71
CA CYS A 28 -21.30 7.90 18.26
C CYS A 28 -20.11 7.08 17.73
N GLN A 29 -20.39 5.99 17.01
CA GLN A 29 -19.36 5.12 16.41
C GLN A 29 -18.40 5.85 15.44
N PHE A 30 -18.84 6.97 14.85
CA PHE A 30 -18.01 7.74 13.91
C PHE A 30 -17.13 8.78 14.61
N ALA A 31 -17.46 9.16 15.85
CA ALA A 31 -16.77 10.25 16.55
C ALA A 31 -15.27 10.00 16.80
N PRO A 32 -14.82 8.78 17.15
CA PRO A 32 -13.39 8.51 17.32
C PRO A 32 -12.57 8.73 16.05
N TYR A 33 -13.14 8.44 14.88
CA TYR A 33 -12.40 8.37 13.61
C TYR A 33 -12.59 9.59 12.69
N PHE A 34 -13.70 10.31 12.84
CA PHE A 34 -14.05 11.47 12.01
C PHE A 34 -14.18 12.75 12.86
N ARG A 35 -13.03 13.33 13.20
CA ARG A 35 -12.97 14.54 14.04
C ARG A 35 -13.57 15.76 13.34
N SER A 36 -14.06 16.73 14.11
CA SER A 36 -14.78 17.90 13.60
C SER A 36 -13.94 18.82 12.69
N HIS A 37 -12.62 18.82 12.83
CA HIS A 37 -11.68 19.61 12.00
C HIS A 37 -11.35 18.94 10.65
N GLU A 38 -11.81 17.70 10.40
CA GLU A 38 -11.54 16.95 9.18
C GLU A 38 -12.82 16.68 8.35
N PRO A 39 -13.61 17.70 7.99
CA PRO A 39 -14.90 17.48 7.30
C PRO A 39 -14.73 16.82 5.92
N LYS A 40 -13.59 17.07 5.26
CA LYS A 40 -13.27 16.48 3.96
C LYS A 40 -13.06 14.95 4.06
N LYS A 41 -12.54 14.45 5.18
CA LYS A 41 -12.27 13.02 5.40
C LYS A 41 -13.56 12.21 5.29
N PHE A 42 -14.61 12.63 6.01
CA PHE A 42 -15.91 11.95 5.93
C PHE A 42 -16.60 12.16 4.58
N ALA A 43 -16.50 13.35 3.97
CA ALA A 43 -17.14 13.63 2.69
C ALA A 43 -16.65 12.70 1.56
N LYS A 44 -15.33 12.42 1.50
CA LYS A 44 -14.76 11.49 0.51
C LYS A 44 -15.31 10.08 0.70
N VAL A 45 -15.21 9.55 1.93
CA VAL A 45 -15.68 8.20 2.26
C VAL A 45 -17.18 8.07 2.02
N HIS A 46 -17.97 9.06 2.43
CA HIS A 46 -19.42 9.07 2.19
C HIS A 46 -19.77 9.04 0.71
N LYS A 47 -19.02 9.77 -0.13
CA LYS A 47 -19.27 9.82 -1.58
C LYS A 47 -19.01 8.47 -2.27
N VAL A 48 -18.02 7.71 -1.82
CA VAL A 48 -17.62 6.44 -2.47
C VAL A 48 -18.31 5.23 -1.85
N PHE A 49 -18.34 5.15 -0.52
CA PHE A 49 -18.88 3.99 0.20
C PHE A 49 -20.28 4.22 0.76
N GLY A 50 -20.61 5.46 1.13
CA GLY A 50 -21.86 5.80 1.83
C GLY A 50 -21.80 5.51 3.34
N ALA A 51 -22.52 6.31 4.14
CA ALA A 51 -22.49 6.19 5.60
C ALA A 51 -22.90 4.80 6.13
N SER A 52 -23.92 4.18 5.50
CA SER A 52 -24.44 2.88 5.94
C SER A 52 -23.44 1.75 5.73
N ASN A 53 -22.69 1.75 4.62
CA ASN A 53 -21.69 0.71 4.38
C ASN A 53 -20.49 0.88 5.30
N VAL A 54 -20.03 2.12 5.52
CA VAL A 54 -18.98 2.39 6.51
C VAL A 54 -19.41 1.92 7.90
N SER A 55 -20.67 2.17 8.29
CA SER A 55 -21.21 1.66 9.55
C SER A 55 -21.16 0.14 9.64
N LYS A 56 -21.53 -0.58 8.58
CA LYS A 56 -21.50 -2.04 8.55
C LYS A 56 -20.07 -2.56 8.68
N ILE A 57 -19.14 -2.02 7.88
CA ILE A 57 -17.72 -2.39 7.92
C ILE A 57 -17.15 -2.18 9.32
N LEU A 58 -17.42 -1.04 9.97
CA LEU A 58 -16.92 -0.80 11.33
C LEU A 58 -17.50 -1.77 12.37
N ASN A 59 -18.72 -2.27 12.17
CA ASN A 59 -19.30 -3.27 13.07
C ASN A 59 -18.73 -4.67 12.86
N GLU A 60 -18.23 -4.97 11.66
CA GLU A 60 -17.62 -6.27 11.31
C GLU A 60 -16.14 -6.33 11.72
N VAL A 61 -15.50 -5.19 11.93
CA VAL A 61 -14.07 -5.09 12.30
C VAL A 61 -13.90 -4.90 13.82
N ALA A 62 -12.89 -5.58 14.37
CA ALA A 62 -12.48 -5.46 15.76
C ALA A 62 -12.05 -4.03 16.11
N GLU A 63 -12.30 -3.58 17.34
CA GLU A 63 -12.18 -2.16 17.70
C GLU A 63 -10.77 -1.59 17.53
N ASP A 64 -9.76 -2.42 17.75
CA ASP A 64 -8.34 -2.13 17.59
C ASP A 64 -7.95 -1.85 16.13
N GLN A 65 -8.66 -2.44 15.17
CA GLN A 65 -8.39 -2.31 13.73
C GLN A 65 -9.26 -1.24 13.04
N ARG A 66 -10.25 -0.68 13.75
CA ARG A 66 -11.18 0.29 13.16
C ARG A 66 -10.49 1.57 12.71
N GLU A 67 -9.46 2.04 13.42
CA GLU A 67 -8.70 3.23 13.02
C GLU A 67 -8.00 3.01 11.67
N ASP A 68 -7.29 1.90 11.54
CA ASP A 68 -6.62 1.51 10.29
C ASP A 68 -7.61 1.29 9.15
N THR A 69 -8.75 0.66 9.46
CA THR A 69 -9.84 0.45 8.49
C THR A 69 -10.38 1.78 7.96
N VAL A 70 -10.64 2.76 8.84
CA VAL A 70 -11.08 4.09 8.39
C VAL A 70 -10.01 4.77 7.54
N ASN A 71 -8.73 4.65 7.90
CA ASN A 71 -7.65 5.23 7.11
C ASN A 71 -7.57 4.61 5.71
N SER A 72 -7.71 3.29 5.59
CA SER A 72 -7.80 2.59 4.30
C SER A 72 -8.99 3.05 3.47
N LEU A 73 -10.19 3.12 4.06
CA LEU A 73 -11.40 3.61 3.36
C LEU A 73 -11.24 5.06 2.88
N VAL A 74 -10.57 5.91 3.66
CA VAL A 74 -10.29 7.30 3.26
C VAL A 74 -9.34 7.35 2.07
N TYR A 75 -8.26 6.56 2.11
CA TYR A 75 -7.32 6.46 1.00
C TYR A 75 -8.02 5.95 -0.28
N GLU A 76 -8.75 4.84 -0.19
CA GLU A 76 -9.46 4.27 -1.34
C GLU A 76 -10.50 5.25 -1.91
N ALA A 77 -11.25 5.94 -1.05
CA ALA A 77 -12.19 6.95 -1.50
C ALA A 77 -11.49 8.12 -2.19
N GLU A 78 -10.37 8.58 -1.65
CA GLU A 78 -9.57 9.64 -2.25
C GLU A 78 -9.06 9.27 -3.64
N VAL A 79 -8.43 8.10 -3.78
CA VAL A 79 -7.91 7.64 -5.07
C VAL A 79 -9.04 7.39 -6.06
N ARG A 80 -10.18 6.80 -5.63
CA ARG A 80 -11.34 6.61 -6.51
C ARG A 80 -11.98 7.93 -6.97
N LEU A 81 -11.85 9.00 -6.19
CA LEU A 81 -12.32 10.33 -6.61
C LEU A 81 -11.38 11.00 -7.60
N MET A 82 -10.08 10.71 -7.52
CA MET A 82 -9.07 11.21 -8.48
C MET A 82 -9.09 10.40 -9.79
N ASP A 83 -9.26 9.09 -9.68
CA ASP A 83 -9.41 8.16 -10.80
C ASP A 83 -10.73 7.38 -10.64
N PRO A 84 -11.83 7.89 -11.23
CA PRO A 84 -13.15 7.24 -11.16
C PRO A 84 -13.20 5.87 -11.82
N VAL A 85 -12.29 5.58 -12.75
CA VAL A 85 -12.26 4.35 -13.54
C VAL A 85 -11.54 3.25 -12.78
N TYR A 86 -10.28 3.49 -12.39
CA TYR A 86 -9.44 2.45 -11.79
C TYR A 86 -9.18 2.63 -10.29
N GLY A 87 -9.25 3.86 -9.76
CA GLY A 87 -9.02 4.13 -8.34
C GLY A 87 -7.74 3.47 -7.81
N CYS A 88 -7.84 2.79 -6.66
CA CYS A 88 -6.71 2.08 -6.06
C CYS A 88 -6.19 0.91 -6.91
N ILE A 89 -7.00 0.33 -7.81
CA ILE A 89 -6.57 -0.75 -8.70
C ILE A 89 -5.52 -0.24 -9.69
N GLY A 90 -5.66 1.00 -10.17
CA GLY A 90 -4.65 1.65 -11.02
C GLY A 90 -3.31 1.81 -10.30
N ALA A 91 -3.34 2.22 -9.03
CA ALA A 91 -2.13 2.32 -8.21
C ALA A 91 -1.45 0.95 -8.01
N ILE A 92 -2.23 -0.11 -7.75
CA ILE A 92 -1.72 -1.48 -7.64
C ILE A 92 -1.01 -1.89 -8.94
N ALA A 93 -1.66 -1.65 -10.09
CA ALA A 93 -1.11 -2.00 -11.40
C ALA A 93 0.20 -1.27 -11.71
N SER A 94 0.26 0.04 -11.44
CA SER A 94 1.49 0.82 -11.63
C SER A 94 2.64 0.31 -10.75
N LEU A 95 2.35 -0.05 -9.50
CA LEU A 95 3.36 -0.61 -8.59
C LEU A 95 3.85 -1.98 -9.06
N GLN A 96 2.94 -2.84 -9.53
CA GLN A 96 3.29 -4.15 -10.09
C GLN A 96 4.18 -4.00 -11.34
N HIS A 97 3.83 -3.09 -12.25
CA HIS A 97 4.67 -2.81 -13.42
C HIS A 97 6.07 -2.36 -13.01
N ARG A 98 6.16 -1.42 -12.06
CA ARG A 98 7.44 -0.90 -11.57
C ARG A 98 8.29 -1.97 -10.89
N MET A 99 7.66 -2.91 -10.19
CA MET A 99 8.36 -4.04 -9.58
C MET A 99 9.02 -4.92 -10.65
N VAL A 100 8.32 -5.21 -11.75
CA VAL A 100 8.87 -5.99 -12.88
C VAL A 100 10.03 -5.25 -13.54
N GLU A 101 9.89 -3.95 -13.82
CA GLU A 101 10.97 -3.13 -14.37
C GLU A 101 12.22 -3.15 -13.49
N LEU A 102 12.05 -2.94 -12.17
CA LEU A 102 13.15 -2.93 -11.22
C LEU A 102 13.82 -4.30 -11.09
N GLN A 103 13.06 -5.38 -11.14
CA GLN A 103 13.61 -6.74 -11.16
C GLN A 103 14.45 -6.99 -12.43
N HIS A 104 13.95 -6.56 -13.59
CA HIS A 104 14.68 -6.65 -14.85
C HIS A 104 15.99 -5.83 -14.81
N ASP A 105 15.92 -4.58 -14.36
CA ASP A 105 17.10 -3.70 -14.24
C ASP A 105 18.16 -4.30 -13.31
N LEU A 106 17.71 -4.91 -12.21
CA LEU A 106 18.58 -5.59 -11.26
C LEU A 106 19.25 -6.83 -11.87
N ILE A 107 18.55 -7.61 -12.70
CA ILE A 107 19.13 -8.72 -13.46
C ILE A 107 20.21 -8.21 -14.41
N LEU A 108 19.92 -7.15 -15.18
CA LEU A 108 20.90 -6.57 -16.11
C LEU A 108 22.12 -6.00 -15.39
N ALA A 109 21.93 -5.31 -14.27
CA ALA A 109 23.02 -4.77 -13.47
C ALA A 109 23.90 -5.89 -12.91
N ARG A 110 23.31 -6.98 -12.40
CA ARG A 110 24.04 -8.16 -11.93
C ARG A 110 24.84 -8.83 -13.05
N ALA A 111 24.25 -8.99 -14.23
CA ALA A 111 24.94 -9.56 -15.40
C ALA A 111 26.13 -8.70 -15.85
N ARG A 112 25.97 -7.38 -15.86
CA ARG A 112 27.07 -6.44 -16.16
C ARG A 112 28.19 -6.52 -15.12
N LEU A 113 27.86 -6.56 -13.83
CA LEU A 113 28.88 -6.70 -12.78
C LEU A 113 29.63 -8.03 -12.89
N ALA A 114 28.93 -9.14 -13.16
CA ALA A 114 29.55 -10.43 -13.37
C ALA A 114 30.52 -10.43 -14.56
N SER A 115 30.17 -9.74 -15.67
CA SER A 115 31.06 -9.64 -16.82
C SER A 115 32.31 -8.82 -16.52
N TYR A 116 32.21 -7.74 -15.74
CA TYR A 116 33.38 -6.96 -15.30
C TYR A 116 34.29 -7.75 -14.35
N VAL A 117 33.73 -8.52 -13.42
CA VAL A 117 34.52 -9.39 -12.53
C VAL A 117 35.21 -10.49 -13.34
N GLY A 118 34.48 -11.15 -14.26
CA GLY A 118 35.04 -12.14 -15.16
C GLY A 118 36.14 -11.59 -16.07
N HIS A 119 36.01 -10.34 -16.56
CA HIS A 119 37.06 -9.67 -17.34
C HIS A 119 38.27 -9.24 -16.50
N ARG A 120 38.08 -8.91 -15.21
CA ARG A 120 39.20 -8.63 -14.29
C ARG A 120 39.94 -9.90 -13.87
N SER A 121 39.25 -11.03 -13.84
CA SER A 121 39.86 -12.36 -13.66
C SER A 121 40.67 -12.82 -14.88
N SER A 122 40.54 -12.18 -16.04
CA SER A 122 41.38 -12.42 -17.23
C SER A 122 42.79 -11.81 -17.15
N PHE A 123 43.14 -11.09 -16.08
CA PHE A 123 44.41 -10.36 -15.96
C PHE A 123 45.34 -10.85 -14.82
N LEU A 124 45.15 -12.06 -14.29
CA LEU A 124 46.10 -12.78 -13.43
C LEU A 124 46.04 -14.28 -13.81
N ASP A 125 47.07 -15.03 -14.22
CA ASP A 125 48.53 -14.89 -14.17
C ASP A 125 49.21 -15.73 -15.29
N ASP A 126 50.44 -15.36 -15.67
CA ASP A 126 51.41 -16.11 -16.50
C ASP A 126 51.98 -17.37 -15.80
N HIS A 127 51.48 -17.73 -14.60
CA HIS A 127 52.13 -18.70 -13.70
C HIS A 127 51.23 -19.87 -13.24
N GLY A 128 50.18 -20.22 -13.99
CA GLY A 128 49.57 -21.55 -13.90
C GLY A 128 48.98 -21.96 -12.54
N GLY A 129 48.44 -21.02 -11.77
CA GLY A 129 47.76 -21.28 -10.49
C GLY A 129 46.23 -21.17 -10.62
N LEU A 130 45.51 -22.19 -10.13
CA LEU A 130 44.04 -22.25 -10.14
C LEU A 130 43.47 -21.48 -8.93
N LEU A 131 42.79 -20.37 -9.16
CA LEU A 131 41.90 -19.77 -8.16
C LEU A 131 40.45 -20.02 -8.58
N MET A 132 39.81 -20.89 -7.80
CA MET A 132 38.38 -21.18 -7.86
C MET A 132 37.58 -19.89 -7.95
N ALA A 133 36.81 -19.73 -9.02
CA ALA A 133 35.69 -18.80 -9.01
C ALA A 133 34.84 -19.15 -7.78
N PRO A 134 34.54 -18.22 -6.85
CA PRO A 134 33.64 -18.54 -5.78
C PRO A 134 32.25 -18.71 -6.39
N PHE A 135 31.87 -19.96 -6.52
CA PHE A 135 30.51 -20.50 -6.52
C PHE A 135 29.52 -19.75 -7.43
N LEU A 136 29.38 -20.32 -8.63
CA LEU A 136 28.09 -20.38 -9.31
C LEU A 136 27.09 -21.12 -8.41
N ASP A 137 26.51 -20.40 -7.46
CA ASP A 137 25.16 -20.67 -6.98
C ASP A 137 24.31 -19.51 -7.48
N VAL A 138 23.99 -19.53 -8.78
CA VAL A 138 22.69 -19.01 -9.19
C VAL A 138 21.71 -19.97 -8.53
N PRO A 139 20.89 -19.54 -7.55
CA PRO A 139 19.87 -20.43 -7.02
C PRO A 139 18.96 -20.77 -8.19
N GLU A 140 19.04 -22.05 -8.55
CA GLU A 140 18.06 -22.79 -9.31
C GLU A 140 16.67 -22.40 -8.81
N SER A 141 15.82 -22.00 -9.75
CA SER A 141 14.36 -22.01 -9.67
C SER A 141 13.77 -22.16 -8.26
N ASN A 142 13.42 -21.06 -7.61
CA ASN A 142 12.33 -21.09 -6.64
C ASN A 142 11.37 -19.93 -6.88
N SER A 143 10.24 -20.32 -7.48
CA SER A 143 8.89 -19.78 -7.28
C SER A 143 8.68 -18.29 -7.66
N LEU A 144 7.88 -17.93 -8.64
CA LEU A 144 6.54 -18.45 -8.94
C LEU A 144 6.24 -18.24 -10.44
N PRO A 145 5.45 -19.13 -11.06
CA PRO A 145 4.72 -18.75 -12.24
C PRO A 145 3.77 -17.62 -11.83
N PHE A 146 3.94 -16.41 -12.37
CA PHE A 146 3.00 -15.30 -12.13
C PHE A 146 1.67 -15.49 -12.89
N ASP A 147 1.41 -16.69 -13.39
CA ASP A 147 0.18 -17.08 -14.11
C ASP A 147 -1.07 -17.18 -13.21
N GLN A 148 -1.08 -16.53 -12.04
CA GLN A 148 -2.27 -16.49 -11.17
C GLN A 148 -2.74 -15.08 -10.78
N PHE A 149 -2.20 -14.01 -11.35
CA PHE A 149 -2.80 -12.68 -11.24
C PHE A 149 -3.43 -12.28 -12.56
N GLY A 150 -4.59 -12.90 -12.82
CA GLY A 150 -5.33 -12.72 -14.05
C GLY A 150 -5.52 -11.25 -14.44
N ARG A 151 -5.34 -11.00 -15.73
CA ARG A 151 -6.13 -10.05 -16.53
C ARG A 151 -6.36 -8.67 -15.90
N PHE A 152 -5.30 -7.92 -15.71
CA PHE A 152 -5.41 -6.47 -15.83
C PHE A 152 -4.70 -6.01 -17.09
N ARG A 153 -5.27 -6.41 -18.23
CA ARG A 153 -5.05 -5.68 -19.47
C ARG A 153 -5.93 -4.43 -19.38
N PHE A 154 -5.40 -3.38 -18.76
CA PHE A 154 -6.01 -2.07 -18.91
C PHE A 154 -5.97 -1.69 -20.40
N PRO A 155 -7.05 -1.09 -20.94
CA PRO A 155 -7.13 -0.68 -22.34
C PRO A 155 -6.02 0.29 -22.73
#